data_AF-A0A6L5DTY7-F1
#
_entry.id   AF-A0A6L5DTY7-F1
#
_cell.length_a   1.000
_cell.length_b   1.000
_cell.length_c   1.000
_cell.angle_alpha   90.00
_cell.angle_beta   90.00
_cell.angle_gamma   90.00
#
_symmetry.space_group_name_H-M   'P 1'
#
loop_
_entity.id
_entity.type
_entity.pdbx_description
1 polymer ?
#
loop_
_entity_poly.entity_id
_entity_poly.type
_entity_poly.pdbx_seq_one_letter_code
_entity_poly.pdbx_strand_id
1 'polypeptide(L)'
;MIQYKSYLMTLIFVVFTVISMSSCSSSSDEGEEYTAGFELEIDQDNPNLVNLTNTSEGEYLYLQWNYGNGNSSSKETDKTSVRSIHYPQKGTYEITLTVWGLRNSLTDTKTITKTVSIENDDPDYVQGETLVWSDEFNGTSISSDNWTFETGDGGWGNQELQNYTNGDNAEIVDGKLIITVRKVNDNKLAGSYTSTRMITWGKQEFTYGRMEIRAKLPSGTGVWPAIWMLGANLDQVGWPACGEIDIMEYVGFEPNVIHATVHTPSGYAGDGNGNSKTLETCEEEFHTYGMIWDKDKIQFYTDSQENVTHTYSPANKTANNWPFNKPHFFILNIAVGGTWGGLQGIDNSIFPQTMEVDYLRVYQ
;
A
#
# COMPACT_ATOMS: atom_id res chain seq x y z
N MET A 1 -45.53 -2.99 -79.43
CA MET A 1 -44.58 -1.89 -79.71
C MET A 1 -43.70 -1.79 -78.49
N ILE A 2 -42.42 -2.15 -78.44
CA ILE A 2 -41.33 -2.07 -79.42
C ILE A 2 -40.39 -3.28 -79.19
N GLN A 3 -39.89 -3.85 -80.29
CA GLN A 3 -38.83 -4.87 -80.36
C GLN A 3 -37.49 -4.29 -79.91
N TYR A 4 -36.56 -5.12 -79.43
CA TYR A 4 -35.27 -5.31 -80.14
C TYR A 4 -34.65 -6.67 -79.79
N LYS A 5 -34.23 -7.36 -80.86
CA LYS A 5 -33.57 -8.67 -80.91
C LYS A 5 -32.05 -8.51 -80.88
N SER A 6 -31.37 -9.55 -80.37
CA SER A 6 -30.07 -10.10 -80.82
C SER A 6 -28.84 -9.19 -80.59
N TYR A 7 -27.71 -9.64 -80.02
CA TYR A 7 -26.85 -10.69 -80.57
C TYR A 7 -26.06 -11.48 -79.53
N LEU A 8 -25.95 -12.75 -79.89
CA LEU A 8 -25.12 -13.83 -79.38
C LEU A 8 -23.63 -13.56 -79.64
N MET A 9 -22.77 -13.77 -78.63
CA MET A 9 -21.42 -14.26 -78.89
C MET A 9 -21.00 -15.21 -77.77
N THR A 10 -20.93 -16.47 -78.15
CA THR A 10 -20.52 -17.62 -77.36
C THR A 10 -18.99 -17.65 -77.25
N LEU A 11 -18.45 -17.79 -76.04
CA LEU A 11 -17.15 -18.44 -75.86
C LEU A 11 -17.27 -19.49 -74.75
N ILE A 12 -17.01 -20.73 -75.16
CA ILE A 12 -16.99 -21.95 -74.37
C ILE A 12 -15.67 -22.00 -73.60
N PHE A 13 -15.71 -22.28 -72.30
CA PHE A 13 -14.67 -23.10 -71.66
C PHE A 13 -15.28 -24.05 -70.62
N VAL A 14 -14.68 -25.22 -70.59
CA VAL A 14 -15.18 -26.51 -70.14
C VAL A 14 -14.99 -26.70 -68.62
N VAL A 15 -16.09 -27.06 -67.97
CA VAL A 15 -16.30 -28.12 -66.95
C VAL A 15 -15.14 -28.46 -66.01
N PHE A 16 -15.40 -28.38 -64.69
CA PHE A 16 -15.35 -29.56 -63.81
C PHE A 16 -16.39 -29.41 -62.68
N THR A 17 -17.50 -30.14 -62.83
CA THR A 17 -18.45 -30.38 -61.75
C THR A 17 -17.99 -31.62 -61.01
N VAL A 18 -17.69 -31.49 -59.71
CA VAL A 18 -17.67 -32.62 -58.79
C VAL A 18 -18.83 -32.39 -57.81
N ILE A 19 -19.84 -33.25 -57.93
CA ILE A 19 -20.92 -33.37 -56.93
C ILE A 19 -20.42 -34.36 -55.89
N SER A 20 -20.42 -33.96 -54.61
CA SER A 20 -20.48 -34.93 -53.52
C SER A 20 -21.19 -34.34 -52.30
N MET A 21 -22.46 -34.74 -52.17
CA MET A 21 -23.24 -35.05 -50.97
C MET A 21 -23.11 -34.17 -49.72
N SER A 22 -24.23 -33.51 -49.41
CA SER A 22 -24.56 -32.94 -48.11
C SER A 22 -24.54 -34.02 -47.01
N SER A 23 -23.66 -33.83 -46.03
CA SER A 23 -23.80 -34.39 -44.69
C SER A 23 -24.15 -33.25 -43.75
N CYS A 24 -25.37 -33.25 -43.19
CA CYS A 24 -25.67 -32.43 -42.03
C CYS A 24 -25.04 -33.09 -40.80
N SER A 25 -23.94 -32.53 -40.31
CA SER A 25 -23.46 -32.78 -38.95
C SER A 25 -23.23 -31.43 -38.29
N SER A 26 -24.04 -31.16 -37.26
CA SER A 26 -23.89 -30.17 -36.18
C SER A 26 -23.11 -28.90 -36.52
N SER A 27 -23.82 -27.76 -36.51
CA SER A 27 -23.25 -26.43 -36.34
C SER A 27 -22.13 -26.47 -35.30
N SER A 28 -20.88 -26.35 -35.77
CA SER A 28 -19.78 -25.96 -34.92
C SER A 28 -20.13 -24.60 -34.36
N ASP A 29 -20.36 -24.58 -33.06
CA ASP A 29 -20.42 -23.40 -32.22
C ASP A 29 -19.09 -22.66 -32.42
N GLU A 30 -19.05 -21.71 -33.37
CA GLU A 30 -17.97 -20.72 -33.48
C GLU A 30 -18.07 -19.86 -32.23
N GLY A 31 -17.55 -20.38 -31.11
CA GLY A 31 -17.38 -19.61 -29.89
C GLY A 31 -16.51 -18.41 -30.22
N GLU A 32 -16.95 -17.22 -29.82
CA GLU A 32 -16.19 -15.99 -29.96
C GLU A 32 -14.75 -16.24 -29.52
N GLU A 33 -13.81 -16.05 -30.46
CA GLU A 33 -12.42 -16.40 -30.24
C GLU A 33 -11.77 -15.34 -29.35
N TYR A 34 -11.51 -15.67 -28.09
CA TYR A 34 -10.77 -14.82 -27.16
C TYR A 34 -9.32 -15.31 -27.01
N THR A 35 -8.43 -14.38 -26.67
CA THR A 35 -7.00 -14.63 -26.48
C THR A 35 -6.56 -14.26 -25.07
N ALA A 36 -5.46 -14.85 -24.60
CA ALA A 36 -4.80 -14.44 -23.37
C ALA A 36 -3.51 -13.71 -23.74
N GLY A 37 -3.32 -12.50 -23.21
CA GLY A 37 -2.18 -11.65 -23.46
C GLY A 37 -1.90 -10.74 -22.28
N PHE A 38 -0.63 -10.46 -22.02
CA PHE A 38 -0.24 -9.38 -21.11
C PHE A 38 1.12 -8.81 -21.44
N GLU A 39 1.38 -7.60 -20.98
CA GLU A 39 2.69 -6.94 -20.98
C GLU A 39 3.29 -6.94 -19.57
N LEU A 40 4.61 -6.92 -19.53
CA LEU A 40 5.40 -6.94 -18.30
C LEU A 40 6.46 -5.86 -18.40
N GLU A 41 6.55 -5.03 -17.38
CA GLU A 41 7.55 -3.97 -17.25
C GLU A 41 8.13 -3.99 -15.84
N ILE A 42 9.46 -4.00 -15.71
CA ILE A 42 10.13 -3.80 -14.42
C ILE A 42 10.15 -2.30 -14.17
N ASP A 43 9.79 -1.88 -12.96
CA ASP A 43 9.82 -0.49 -12.56
C ASP A 43 11.24 0.08 -12.63
N GLN A 44 11.39 1.30 -13.15
CA GLN A 44 12.70 1.90 -13.40
C GLN A 44 13.39 2.34 -12.10
N ASP A 45 12.60 2.71 -11.10
CA ASP A 45 13.09 3.21 -9.81
C ASP A 45 13.16 2.09 -8.77
N ASN A 46 12.33 1.04 -8.91
CA ASN A 46 12.35 -0.16 -8.08
C ASN A 46 12.52 -1.46 -8.90
N PRO A 47 13.75 -1.99 -9.06
CA PRO A 47 14.00 -3.17 -9.90
C PRO A 47 13.41 -4.48 -9.36
N ASN A 48 12.88 -4.47 -8.13
CA ASN A 48 12.16 -5.59 -7.52
C ASN A 48 10.64 -5.48 -7.75
N LEU A 49 10.12 -4.40 -8.33
CA LEU A 49 8.71 -4.19 -8.65
C LEU A 49 8.42 -4.44 -10.13
N VAL A 50 7.39 -5.23 -10.42
CA VAL A 50 7.01 -5.62 -11.78
C VAL A 50 5.55 -5.27 -12.05
N ASN A 51 5.33 -4.43 -13.06
CA ASN A 51 4.02 -4.01 -13.54
C ASN A 51 3.51 -4.98 -14.63
N LEU A 52 2.28 -5.45 -14.46
CA LEU A 52 1.59 -6.39 -15.34
C LEU A 52 0.34 -5.73 -15.92
N THR A 53 0.27 -5.67 -17.24
CA THR A 53 -0.86 -5.06 -17.96
C THR A 53 -1.55 -6.12 -18.79
N ASN A 54 -2.82 -6.40 -18.50
CA ASN A 54 -3.61 -7.34 -19.30
C ASN A 54 -3.88 -6.78 -20.71
N THR A 55 -3.58 -7.59 -21.73
CA THR A 55 -3.82 -7.29 -23.15
C THR A 55 -4.64 -8.37 -23.84
N SER A 56 -5.35 -9.20 -23.06
CA SER A 56 -6.24 -10.25 -23.55
C SER A 56 -7.41 -9.67 -24.35
N GLU A 57 -7.68 -10.22 -25.54
CA GLU A 57 -8.72 -9.74 -26.46
C GLU A 57 -9.93 -10.70 -26.51
N GLY A 58 -11.08 -10.19 -26.96
CA GLY A 58 -12.31 -10.95 -27.10
C GLY A 58 -13.17 -11.01 -25.83
N GLU A 59 -14.29 -11.74 -25.93
CA GLU A 59 -15.24 -11.88 -24.82
C GLU A 59 -14.85 -13.04 -23.89
N TYR A 60 -14.67 -12.71 -22.62
CA TYR A 60 -14.32 -13.65 -21.55
C TYR A 60 -14.87 -13.16 -20.21
N LEU A 61 -15.08 -14.09 -19.28
CA LEU A 61 -15.72 -13.80 -17.98
C LEU A 61 -14.72 -13.37 -16.93
N TYR A 62 -13.59 -14.08 -16.85
CA TYR A 62 -12.64 -13.92 -15.75
C TYR A 62 -11.21 -13.97 -16.22
N LEU A 63 -10.34 -13.34 -15.45
CA LEU A 63 -8.90 -13.57 -15.50
C LEU A 63 -8.36 -13.92 -14.12
N GLN A 64 -7.20 -14.57 -14.07
CA GLN A 64 -6.49 -14.90 -12.84
C GLN A 64 -5.00 -14.91 -13.10
N TRP A 65 -4.24 -14.35 -12.16
CA TRP A 65 -2.79 -14.32 -12.21
C TRP A 65 -2.19 -15.36 -11.27
N ASN A 66 -1.14 -16.03 -11.72
CA ASN A 66 -0.15 -16.68 -10.89
C ASN A 66 1.17 -15.94 -11.10
N TYR A 67 1.75 -15.41 -10.04
CA TYR A 67 2.90 -14.53 -10.14
C TYR A 67 4.24 -15.27 -10.11
N GLY A 68 4.24 -16.60 -10.00
CA GLY A 68 5.47 -17.40 -10.00
C GLY A 68 6.29 -17.31 -8.72
N ASN A 69 5.86 -16.52 -7.72
CA ASN A 69 6.48 -16.38 -6.39
C ASN A 69 5.68 -17.12 -5.29
N GLY A 70 4.82 -18.05 -5.68
CA GLY A 70 3.90 -18.76 -4.77
C GLY A 70 2.58 -18.02 -4.51
N ASN A 71 2.46 -16.74 -4.90
CA ASN A 71 1.21 -15.98 -4.82
C ASN A 71 0.41 -16.03 -6.12
N SER A 72 -0.90 -15.89 -5.98
CA SER A 72 -1.85 -15.80 -7.09
C SER A 72 -2.99 -14.85 -6.75
N SER A 73 -3.60 -14.27 -7.77
CA SER A 73 -4.80 -13.47 -7.58
C SER A 73 -6.04 -14.36 -7.49
N SER A 74 -7.14 -13.77 -7.00
CA SER A 74 -8.46 -14.40 -7.16
C SER A 74 -8.97 -14.27 -8.61
N LYS A 75 -10.06 -14.95 -8.97
CA LYS A 75 -10.68 -14.70 -10.28
C LYS A 75 -11.28 -13.30 -10.32
N GLU A 76 -10.90 -12.52 -11.32
CA GLU A 76 -11.26 -11.11 -11.47
C GLU A 76 -12.16 -10.89 -12.67
N THR A 77 -13.04 -9.89 -12.57
CA THR A 77 -13.92 -9.45 -13.68
C THR A 77 -13.48 -8.11 -14.28
N ASP A 78 -12.67 -7.32 -13.56
CA ASP A 78 -12.03 -6.13 -14.11
C ASP A 78 -10.86 -6.56 -15.00
N LYS A 79 -10.97 -6.21 -16.28
CA LYS A 79 -10.03 -6.59 -17.33
C LYS A 79 -8.93 -5.56 -17.55
N THR A 80 -9.05 -4.38 -16.94
CA THR A 80 -8.24 -3.19 -17.27
C THR A 80 -7.21 -2.82 -16.21
N SER A 81 -7.24 -3.49 -15.05
CA SER A 81 -6.33 -3.20 -13.95
C SER A 81 -4.88 -3.55 -14.29
N VAL A 82 -3.98 -2.58 -14.12
CA VAL A 82 -2.54 -2.82 -14.03
C VAL A 82 -2.23 -3.37 -12.64
N ARG A 83 -1.35 -4.35 -12.55
CA ARG A 83 -0.91 -4.94 -11.27
C ARG A 83 0.57 -4.74 -11.06
N SER A 84 0.94 -4.23 -9.89
CA SER A 84 2.34 -4.13 -9.48
C SER A 84 2.65 -5.25 -8.49
N ILE A 85 3.66 -6.08 -8.79
CA ILE A 85 4.05 -7.24 -7.99
C ILE A 85 5.50 -7.10 -7.57
N HIS A 86 5.76 -7.21 -6.27
CA HIS A 86 7.09 -7.14 -5.71
C HIS A 86 7.73 -8.55 -5.63
N TYR A 87 8.96 -8.65 -6.13
CA TYR A 87 9.78 -9.85 -6.16
C TYR A 87 11.07 -9.60 -5.38
N PRO A 88 11.09 -9.95 -4.10
CA PRO A 88 12.14 -9.48 -3.21
C PRO A 88 13.43 -10.31 -3.27
N GLN A 89 13.43 -11.43 -3.98
CA GLN A 89 14.62 -12.27 -4.15
C GLN A 89 15.08 -12.22 -5.60
N LYS A 90 16.40 -12.28 -5.81
CA LYS A 90 16.93 -12.51 -7.15
C LYS A 90 16.46 -13.86 -7.65
N GLY A 91 16.10 -13.91 -8.92
CA GLY A 91 15.60 -15.14 -9.50
C GLY A 91 14.82 -14.91 -10.77
N THR A 92 14.33 -16.03 -11.28
CA THR A 92 13.54 -16.07 -12.50
C THR A 92 12.15 -16.56 -12.14
N TYR A 93 11.15 -15.74 -12.40
CA TYR A 93 9.76 -16.00 -12.02
C TYR A 93 8.91 -16.22 -13.27
N GLU A 94 8.08 -17.27 -13.24
CA GLU A 94 7.13 -17.58 -14.32
C GLU A 94 5.74 -17.05 -13.97
N ILE A 95 5.38 -15.95 -14.61
CA ILE A 95 4.09 -15.29 -14.43
C ILE A 95 3.12 -15.85 -15.44
N THR A 96 1.98 -16.34 -14.96
CA THR A 96 0.96 -16.97 -15.78
C THR A 96 -0.37 -16.23 -15.63
N LEU A 97 -0.92 -15.78 -16.75
CA LEU A 97 -2.28 -15.25 -16.84
C LEU A 97 -3.19 -16.34 -17.41
N THR A 98 -4.27 -16.67 -16.70
CA THR A 98 -5.33 -17.55 -17.20
C THR A 98 -6.62 -16.75 -17.40
N VAL A 99 -7.26 -16.95 -18.54
CA VAL A 99 -8.50 -16.28 -18.95
C VAL A 99 -9.57 -17.34 -19.18
N TRP A 100 -10.77 -17.15 -18.64
CA TRP A 100 -11.92 -18.06 -18.79
C TRP A 100 -12.94 -17.49 -19.77
N GLY A 101 -13.25 -18.26 -20.81
CA GLY A 101 -14.31 -17.94 -21.75
C GLY A 101 -15.70 -18.04 -21.12
N LEU A 102 -16.73 -17.75 -21.94
CA LEU A 102 -18.12 -17.63 -21.49
C LEU A 102 -18.73 -18.92 -20.93
N ARG A 103 -18.12 -20.09 -21.17
CA ARG A 103 -18.60 -21.37 -20.62
C ARG A 103 -18.14 -21.59 -19.16
N ASN A 104 -17.25 -20.74 -18.64
CA ASN A 104 -16.73 -20.78 -17.28
C ASN A 104 -16.29 -22.20 -16.84
N SER A 105 -15.54 -22.89 -17.69
CA SER A 105 -15.03 -24.23 -17.40
C SER A 105 -13.53 -24.28 -17.63
N LEU A 106 -12.84 -25.25 -17.02
CA LEU A 106 -11.40 -25.46 -17.22
C LEU A 106 -11.03 -25.86 -18.66
N THR A 107 -12.00 -26.36 -19.43
CA THR A 107 -11.79 -26.68 -20.85
C THR A 107 -12.01 -25.47 -21.76
N ASP A 108 -12.49 -24.36 -21.19
CA ASP A 108 -12.69 -23.08 -21.84
C ASP A 108 -11.80 -22.02 -21.15
N THR A 109 -10.50 -22.30 -21.14
CA THR A 109 -9.48 -21.34 -20.71
C THR A 109 -8.41 -21.14 -21.76
N LYS A 110 -7.84 -19.94 -21.77
CA LYS A 110 -6.60 -19.59 -22.46
C LYS A 110 -5.58 -19.16 -21.43
N THR A 111 -4.34 -19.61 -21.60
CA THR A 111 -3.26 -19.32 -20.65
C THR A 111 -2.06 -18.82 -21.42
N ILE A 112 -1.38 -17.82 -20.87
CA ILE A 112 -0.11 -17.31 -21.37
C ILE A 112 0.86 -17.19 -20.19
N THR A 113 2.11 -17.57 -20.42
CA THR A 113 3.18 -17.48 -19.42
C THR A 113 4.30 -16.61 -19.97
N LYS A 114 4.78 -15.65 -19.17
CA LYS A 114 5.99 -14.89 -19.42
C LYS A 114 6.92 -15.00 -18.22
N THR A 115 8.20 -14.80 -18.48
CA THR A 115 9.23 -14.88 -17.46
C THR A 115 9.79 -13.50 -17.18
N VAL A 116 10.06 -13.21 -15.91
CA VAL A 116 10.82 -12.03 -15.48
C VAL A 116 12.03 -12.46 -14.66
N SER A 117 13.15 -11.78 -14.87
CA SER A 117 14.37 -11.98 -14.08
C SER A 117 14.59 -10.76 -13.19
N ILE A 118 14.77 -11.02 -11.91
CA ILE A 118 15.14 -10.05 -10.89
C ILE A 118 16.62 -10.24 -10.60
N GLU A 119 17.40 -9.20 -10.85
CA GLU A 119 18.87 -9.29 -10.86
C GLU A 119 19.48 -9.29 -9.45
N ASN A 120 18.85 -8.59 -8.50
CA ASN A 120 19.33 -8.45 -7.13
C ASN A 120 18.24 -8.80 -6.12
N ASP A 121 18.65 -9.40 -5.01
CA ASP A 121 17.80 -9.49 -3.83
C ASP A 121 17.47 -8.06 -3.39
N ASP A 122 16.22 -7.81 -3.00
CA ASP A 122 15.86 -6.55 -2.36
C ASP A 122 16.69 -6.45 -1.07
N PRO A 123 17.56 -5.43 -0.92
CA PRO A 123 18.40 -5.28 0.27
C PRO A 123 17.58 -5.17 1.57
N ASP A 124 16.30 -4.78 1.47
CA ASP A 124 15.38 -4.61 2.60
C ASP A 124 14.52 -5.87 2.85
N TYR A 125 14.72 -6.94 2.08
CA TYR A 125 13.99 -8.20 2.25
C TYR A 125 14.64 -9.16 3.24
N VAL A 126 13.81 -9.72 4.13
CA VAL A 126 14.22 -10.72 5.12
C VAL A 126 13.63 -12.08 4.80
N GLN A 127 14.52 -13.08 4.65
CA GLN A 127 14.16 -14.46 4.29
C GLN A 127 13.28 -15.11 5.36
N GLY A 128 12.11 -15.61 4.94
CA GLY A 128 11.15 -16.28 5.82
C GLY A 128 9.88 -15.47 6.09
N GLU A 129 9.82 -14.23 5.59
CA GLU A 129 8.65 -13.37 5.67
C GLU A 129 8.16 -13.05 4.25
N THR A 130 6.85 -13.05 4.05
CA THR A 130 6.20 -12.70 2.78
C THR A 130 5.64 -11.29 2.88
N LEU A 131 5.86 -10.45 1.87
CA LEU A 131 5.16 -9.17 1.78
C LEU A 131 3.65 -9.44 1.63
N VAL A 132 2.87 -9.12 2.66
CA VAL A 132 1.42 -9.38 2.70
C VAL A 132 0.60 -8.14 2.39
N TRP A 133 1.16 -6.95 2.59
CA TRP A 133 0.54 -5.68 2.22
C TRP A 133 1.60 -4.59 2.07
N SER A 134 1.35 -3.65 1.16
CA SER A 134 2.16 -2.47 0.96
C SER A 134 1.33 -1.30 0.42
N ASP A 135 1.73 -0.09 0.78
CA ASP A 135 1.39 1.13 0.04
C ASP A 135 2.69 1.79 -0.40
N GLU A 136 2.99 1.70 -1.70
CA GLU A 136 4.19 2.27 -2.33
C GLU A 136 3.94 3.69 -2.83
N PHE A 137 2.73 4.24 -2.64
CA PHE A 137 2.38 5.60 -3.04
C PHE A 137 2.69 5.97 -4.51
N ASN A 138 2.75 4.99 -5.42
CA ASN A 138 3.01 5.18 -6.86
C ASN A 138 1.77 5.61 -7.68
N GLY A 139 0.60 5.67 -7.05
CA GLY A 139 -0.64 6.11 -7.70
C GLY A 139 -0.68 7.62 -7.96
N THR A 140 -1.81 8.11 -8.46
CA THR A 140 -2.07 9.56 -8.61
C THR A 140 -2.90 10.13 -7.46
N SER A 141 -3.35 9.28 -6.54
CA SER A 141 -4.18 9.65 -5.40
C SER A 141 -4.00 8.65 -4.26
N ILE A 142 -4.21 9.11 -3.04
CA ILE A 142 -4.24 8.27 -1.85
C ILE A 142 -5.42 7.29 -1.95
N SER A 143 -5.14 5.99 -1.87
CA SER A 143 -6.15 4.95 -2.03
C SER A 143 -7.17 4.97 -0.89
N SER A 144 -8.44 5.18 -1.21
CA SER A 144 -9.54 5.05 -0.25
C SER A 144 -9.76 3.61 0.21
N ASP A 145 -9.21 2.62 -0.49
CA ASP A 145 -9.27 1.22 -0.06
C ASP A 145 -8.28 0.93 1.07
N ASN A 146 -7.25 1.77 1.22
CA ASN A 146 -6.25 1.68 2.29
C ASN A 146 -6.52 2.68 3.41
N TRP A 147 -6.87 3.93 3.08
CA TRP A 147 -6.80 5.05 4.02
C TRP A 147 -8.13 5.78 4.23
N THR A 148 -8.38 6.19 5.46
CA THR A 148 -9.45 7.12 5.86
C THR A 148 -8.83 8.36 6.48
N PHE A 149 -9.27 9.54 6.08
CA PHE A 149 -8.86 10.81 6.72
C PHE A 149 -9.72 11.07 7.95
N GLU A 150 -9.06 11.30 9.09
CA GLU A 150 -9.71 11.83 10.28
C GLU A 150 -9.66 13.36 10.26
N THR A 151 -10.73 14.01 10.71
CA THR A 151 -10.89 15.47 10.59
C THR A 151 -11.22 16.13 11.92
N GLY A 152 -10.78 17.39 12.11
CA GLY A 152 -11.17 18.21 13.25
C GLY A 152 -9.99 18.77 14.05
N ASP A 153 -10.30 19.73 14.92
CA ASP A 153 -9.37 20.57 15.69
C ASP A 153 -9.53 20.44 17.22
N GLY A 154 -10.21 19.37 17.69
CA GLY A 154 -10.54 19.14 19.10
C GLY A 154 -9.39 18.66 20.00
N GLY A 155 -8.15 18.76 19.52
CA GLY A 155 -6.93 18.53 20.31
C GLY A 155 -6.60 17.08 20.66
N TRP A 156 -7.33 16.11 20.10
CA TRP A 156 -6.94 14.68 19.99
C TRP A 156 -6.42 14.01 21.26
N GLY A 157 -6.87 14.46 22.44
CA GLY A 157 -6.42 13.98 23.75
C GLY A 157 -5.14 14.64 24.28
N ASN A 158 -4.41 15.37 23.45
CA ASN A 158 -3.09 15.93 23.75
C ASN A 158 -3.02 17.47 23.67
N GLN A 159 -4.16 18.16 23.56
CA GLN A 159 -4.24 19.64 23.41
C GLN A 159 -3.54 20.16 22.14
N GLU A 160 -3.56 19.34 21.08
CA GLU A 160 -3.01 19.68 19.76
C GLU A 160 -3.78 20.85 19.11
N LEU A 161 -3.11 21.63 18.24
CA LEU A 161 -3.64 22.90 17.73
C LEU A 161 -4.01 22.89 16.25
N GLN A 162 -3.68 21.83 15.51
CA GLN A 162 -4.05 21.68 14.10
C GLN A 162 -5.52 21.25 13.94
N ASN A 163 -6.14 21.70 12.85
CA ASN A 163 -7.32 21.07 12.28
C ASN A 163 -6.87 20.02 11.26
N TYR A 164 -7.14 18.74 11.51
CA TYR A 164 -6.94 17.73 10.47
C TYR A 164 -8.00 17.88 9.37
N THR A 165 -7.58 17.87 8.11
CA THR A 165 -8.46 18.10 6.95
C THR A 165 -8.79 16.79 6.23
N ASN A 166 -9.82 16.84 5.38
CA ASN A 166 -10.25 15.68 4.58
C ASN A 166 -9.42 15.54 3.29
N GLY A 167 -8.09 15.44 3.44
CA GLY A 167 -7.15 15.25 2.32
C GLY A 167 -6.55 16.53 1.72
N ASP A 168 -6.98 17.73 2.13
CA ASP A 168 -6.42 18.99 1.60
C ASP A 168 -4.93 19.21 1.95
N ASN A 169 -4.43 18.44 2.92
CA ASN A 169 -3.08 18.50 3.43
C ASN A 169 -2.24 17.25 3.07
N ALA A 170 -2.74 16.37 2.20
CA ALA A 170 -2.01 15.20 1.75
C ALA A 170 -2.13 14.97 0.24
N GLU A 171 -1.02 14.67 -0.41
CA GLU A 171 -0.96 14.41 -1.85
C GLU A 171 0.08 13.36 -2.18
N ILE A 172 -0.02 12.79 -3.38
CA ILE A 172 1.00 11.89 -3.93
C ILE A 172 1.84 12.67 -4.93
N VAL A 173 3.15 12.74 -4.69
CA VAL A 173 4.12 13.43 -5.55
C VAL A 173 5.33 12.53 -5.74
N ASP A 174 5.68 12.25 -7.00
CA ASP A 174 6.87 11.48 -7.37
C ASP A 174 7.02 10.15 -6.62
N GLY A 175 5.92 9.38 -6.55
CA GLY A 175 5.89 8.06 -5.87
C GLY A 175 5.82 8.12 -4.35
N LYS A 176 5.50 9.27 -3.76
CA LYS A 176 5.54 9.46 -2.30
C LYS A 176 4.28 10.12 -1.79
N LEU A 177 3.87 9.73 -0.59
CA LEU A 177 2.91 10.48 0.20
C LEU A 177 3.58 11.71 0.82
N ILE A 178 3.02 12.89 0.57
CA ILE A 178 3.44 14.16 1.18
C ILE A 178 2.34 14.64 2.12
N ILE A 179 2.58 14.60 3.43
CA ILE A 179 1.69 15.23 4.42
C ILE A 179 2.25 16.61 4.73
N THR A 180 1.46 17.67 4.50
CA THR A 180 1.89 19.05 4.71
C THR A 180 1.12 19.74 5.83
N VAL A 181 1.85 20.28 6.80
CA VAL A 181 1.33 21.23 7.78
C VAL A 181 1.32 22.64 7.21
N ARG A 182 0.19 23.35 7.33
CA ARG A 182 0.08 24.76 6.92
C ARG A 182 -0.41 25.63 8.07
N LYS A 183 0.19 26.81 8.22
CA LYS A 183 -0.29 27.84 9.15
C LYS A 183 -1.46 28.60 8.52
N VAL A 184 -2.55 28.72 9.27
CA VAL A 184 -3.75 29.49 8.88
C VAL A 184 -3.68 30.92 9.43
N ASN A 185 -3.20 31.08 10.67
CA ASN A 185 -3.04 32.38 11.34
C ASN A 185 -1.97 32.31 12.45
N ASP A 186 -1.60 33.46 13.02
CA ASP A 186 -0.52 33.54 14.00
C ASP A 186 -0.96 33.34 15.47
N ASN A 187 -2.24 33.02 15.73
CA ASN A 187 -2.80 33.07 17.09
C ASN A 187 -2.34 31.91 17.99
N LYS A 188 -1.82 30.81 17.42
CA LYS A 188 -1.39 29.60 18.13
C LYS A 188 -2.50 29.02 19.02
N LEU A 189 -3.70 28.87 18.46
CA LEU A 189 -4.87 28.26 19.09
C LEU A 189 -5.35 27.07 18.25
N ALA A 190 -6.31 26.29 18.76
CA ALA A 190 -6.97 25.25 17.99
C ALA A 190 -7.48 25.81 16.65
N GLY A 191 -7.13 25.15 15.55
CA GLY A 191 -7.44 25.59 14.18
C GLY A 191 -6.50 26.65 13.61
N SER A 192 -5.44 27.08 14.33
CA SER A 192 -4.41 27.98 13.78
C SER A 192 -3.52 27.31 12.72
N TYR A 193 -3.57 25.98 12.62
CA TYR A 193 -2.83 25.17 11.66
C TYR A 193 -3.76 24.14 11.00
N THR A 194 -3.38 23.64 9.84
CA THR A 194 -4.02 22.51 9.16
C THR A 194 -2.99 21.42 8.89
N SER A 195 -3.42 20.16 8.93
CA SER A 195 -2.56 18.99 8.70
C SER A 195 -3.41 17.79 8.26
N THR A 196 -2.78 16.62 8.16
CA THR A 196 -3.44 15.34 7.90
C THR A 196 -3.22 14.36 9.05
N ARG A 197 -4.28 13.62 9.38
CA ARG A 197 -4.23 12.35 10.12
C ARG A 197 -4.98 11.32 9.31
N MET A 198 -4.30 10.25 8.90
CA MET A 198 -4.88 9.19 8.09
C MET A 198 -4.69 7.84 8.74
N ILE A 199 -5.72 7.01 8.67
CA ILE A 199 -5.79 5.72 9.36
C ILE A 199 -6.17 4.59 8.41
N THR A 200 -5.73 3.37 8.71
CA THR A 200 -6.15 2.17 7.98
C THR A 200 -7.27 1.37 8.68
N TRP A 201 -7.89 1.94 9.72
CA TRP A 201 -8.90 1.24 10.52
C TRP A 201 -10.11 0.77 9.68
N GLY A 202 -10.48 -0.51 9.83
CA GLY A 202 -11.54 -1.16 9.05
C GLY A 202 -11.15 -1.48 7.61
N LYS A 203 -9.88 -1.27 7.24
CA LYS A 203 -9.33 -1.47 5.88
C LYS A 203 -8.14 -2.41 5.89
N GLN A 204 -7.05 -2.00 6.54
CA GLN A 204 -5.79 -2.75 6.65
C GLN A 204 -5.40 -2.86 8.12
N GLU A 205 -5.43 -4.08 8.65
CA GLU A 205 -5.19 -4.37 10.05
C GLU A 205 -4.34 -5.63 10.18
N PHE A 206 -3.32 -5.59 11.03
CA PHE A 206 -2.32 -6.65 11.11
C PHE A 206 -2.12 -7.09 12.55
N THR A 207 -1.86 -8.38 12.74
CA THR A 207 -1.34 -8.93 13.99
C THR A 207 -0.02 -9.58 13.71
N TYR A 208 1.04 -9.12 14.36
CA TYR A 208 2.42 -9.58 14.14
C TYR A 208 2.94 -9.30 12.72
N GLY A 209 4.23 -9.50 12.55
CA GLY A 209 4.96 -9.29 11.31
C GLY A 209 6.12 -8.31 11.49
N ARG A 210 6.84 -8.11 10.40
CA ARG A 210 7.75 -6.99 10.25
C ARG A 210 7.04 -5.87 9.52
N MET A 211 7.19 -4.65 10.01
CA MET A 211 6.55 -3.45 9.47
C MET A 211 7.61 -2.39 9.27
N GLU A 212 7.68 -1.83 8.07
CA GLU A 212 8.69 -0.85 7.69
C GLU A 212 8.05 0.32 6.97
N ILE A 213 8.41 1.52 7.42
CA ILE A 213 7.92 2.78 6.88
C ILE A 213 9.13 3.63 6.56
N ARG A 214 9.33 3.94 5.27
CA ARG A 214 10.45 4.77 4.83
C ARG A 214 9.99 6.22 4.72
N ALA A 215 10.50 7.08 5.58
CA ALA A 215 10.03 8.46 5.67
C ALA A 215 11.15 9.46 5.98
N LYS A 216 10.92 10.72 5.60
CA LYS A 216 11.71 11.89 5.97
C LYS A 216 10.82 12.84 6.78
N LEU A 217 11.33 13.31 7.93
CA LEU A 217 10.53 14.05 8.91
C LEU A 217 10.56 15.57 8.66
N PRO A 218 9.51 16.30 9.04
CA PRO A 218 9.55 17.76 9.11
C PRO A 218 10.50 18.23 10.23
N SER A 219 10.95 19.48 10.12
CA SER A 219 11.80 20.11 11.13
C SER A 219 11.15 21.32 11.81
N GLY A 220 11.66 21.64 13.00
CA GLY A 220 11.39 22.92 13.67
C GLY A 220 10.40 22.87 14.83
N THR A 221 10.62 23.74 15.81
CA THR A 221 9.88 23.78 17.07
C THR A 221 8.37 23.90 16.87
N GLY A 222 7.64 22.90 17.38
CA GLY A 222 6.18 22.87 17.41
C GLY A 222 5.55 21.80 16.50
N VAL A 223 6.30 21.17 15.59
CA VAL A 223 5.80 19.99 14.85
C VAL A 223 5.98 18.71 15.66
N TRP A 224 5.05 17.78 15.50
CA TRP A 224 5.06 16.46 16.10
C TRP A 224 4.55 15.42 15.10
N PRO A 225 5.41 14.96 14.16
CA PRO A 225 5.09 13.86 13.25
C PRO A 225 5.09 12.53 14.00
N ALA A 226 4.20 11.63 13.59
CA ALA A 226 4.10 10.29 14.16
C ALA A 226 3.75 9.24 13.10
N ILE A 227 4.37 8.07 13.24
CA ILE A 227 4.09 6.81 12.53
C ILE A 227 3.81 5.76 13.61
N TRP A 228 2.57 5.33 13.71
CA TRP A 228 2.12 4.58 14.88
C TRP A 228 0.90 3.71 14.55
N MET A 229 0.47 2.93 15.54
CA MET A 229 -0.63 2.00 15.40
C MET A 229 -1.49 1.97 16.66
N LEU A 230 -2.79 1.72 16.47
CA LEU A 230 -3.75 1.46 17.54
C LEU A 230 -4.41 0.11 17.35
N GLY A 231 -4.77 -0.55 18.45
CA GLY A 231 -5.56 -1.78 18.40
C GLY A 231 -6.91 -1.55 17.72
N ALA A 232 -7.25 -2.39 16.74
CA ALA A 232 -8.48 -2.29 15.95
C ALA A 232 -9.76 -2.50 16.78
N ASN A 233 -9.62 -2.97 18.02
CA ASN A 233 -10.70 -3.10 18.98
C ASN A 233 -10.93 -1.84 19.85
N LEU A 234 -10.41 -0.69 19.43
CA LEU A 234 -10.47 0.61 20.12
C LEU A 234 -11.89 0.99 20.55
N ASP A 235 -12.88 0.84 19.67
CA ASP A 235 -14.30 1.13 19.93
C ASP A 235 -14.93 0.21 20.98
N GLN A 236 -14.35 -0.98 21.21
CA GLN A 236 -14.90 -1.95 22.16
C GLN A 236 -14.27 -1.88 23.54
N VAL A 237 -12.98 -1.54 23.64
CA VAL A 237 -12.26 -1.53 24.92
C VAL A 237 -11.71 -0.16 25.33
N GLY A 238 -11.64 0.79 24.41
CA GLY A 238 -11.06 2.10 24.61
C GLY A 238 -9.53 2.09 24.74
N TRP A 239 -8.94 3.28 24.67
CA TRP A 239 -7.53 3.49 24.99
C TRP A 239 -7.34 3.62 26.52
N PRO A 240 -6.26 3.10 27.11
CA PRO A 240 -5.11 2.41 26.48
C PRO A 240 -5.30 0.89 26.35
N ALA A 241 -6.49 0.35 26.64
CA ALA A 241 -6.73 -1.10 26.66
C ALA A 241 -6.68 -1.76 25.28
N CYS A 242 -6.85 -0.99 24.20
CA CYS A 242 -6.66 -1.46 22.83
C CYS A 242 -5.18 -1.71 22.50
N GLY A 243 -4.24 -1.08 23.23
CA GLY A 243 -2.84 -1.01 22.87
C GLY A 243 -2.55 0.11 21.87
N GLU A 244 -1.39 0.71 22.04
CA GLU A 244 -0.77 1.69 21.13
C GLU A 244 0.69 1.30 20.92
N ILE A 245 1.14 1.40 19.67
CA ILE A 245 2.50 1.09 19.25
C ILE A 245 3.00 2.28 18.42
N ASP A 246 3.88 3.08 18.99
CA ASP A 246 4.48 4.22 18.33
C ASP A 246 5.82 3.79 17.73
N ILE A 247 5.81 3.51 16.42
CA ILE A 247 6.98 3.06 15.68
C ILE A 247 8.01 4.19 15.59
N MET A 248 7.52 5.41 15.37
CA MET A 248 8.30 6.63 15.41
C MET A 248 7.42 7.79 15.86
N GLU A 249 7.84 8.48 16.91
CA GLU A 249 7.45 9.86 17.19
C GLU A 249 8.68 10.77 17.18
N TYR A 250 8.46 12.03 16.89
CA TYR A 250 9.47 13.06 16.89
C TYR A 250 8.86 14.39 17.35
N VAL A 251 9.66 15.23 18.00
CA VAL A 251 9.24 16.58 18.38
C VAL A 251 10.28 17.59 17.88
N GLY A 252 9.85 18.55 17.07
CA GLY A 252 10.77 19.45 16.37
C GLY A 252 11.56 20.42 17.26
N PHE A 253 11.30 20.44 18.58
CA PHE A 253 12.15 21.18 19.53
C PHE A 253 13.36 20.37 20.02
N GLU A 254 13.39 19.06 19.77
CA GLU A 254 14.49 18.15 20.09
C GLU A 254 15.03 17.54 18.80
N PRO A 255 15.80 18.30 18.01
CA PRO A 255 16.25 17.87 16.70
C PRO A 255 17.04 16.58 16.77
N ASN A 256 16.85 15.75 15.74
CA ASN A 256 17.55 14.48 15.57
C ASN A 256 17.24 13.41 16.62
N VAL A 257 16.18 13.55 17.43
CA VAL A 257 15.83 12.55 18.44
C VAL A 257 14.45 11.97 18.14
N ILE A 258 14.42 10.70 17.78
CA ILE A 258 13.18 9.94 17.59
C ILE A 258 12.86 9.13 18.84
N HIS A 259 11.58 8.79 18.98
CA HIS A 259 11.05 8.02 20.09
C HIS A 259 10.28 6.81 19.56
N ALA A 260 10.43 5.67 20.23
CA ALA A 260 9.60 4.50 20.01
C ALA A 260 9.00 4.08 21.35
N THR A 261 7.69 3.93 21.40
CA THR A 261 6.93 3.77 22.63
C THR A 261 5.82 2.75 22.45
N VAL A 262 5.46 2.06 23.53
CA VAL A 262 4.20 1.32 23.62
C VAL A 262 3.37 1.84 24.77
N HIS A 263 2.07 2.00 24.56
CA HIS A 263 1.12 2.33 25.62
C HIS A 263 0.16 1.18 25.89
N THR A 264 -0.03 0.90 27.18
CA THR A 264 -0.85 -0.20 27.69
C THR A 264 -1.53 0.24 28.99
N PRO A 265 -2.52 -0.50 29.52
CA PRO A 265 -3.06 -0.23 30.85
C PRO A 265 -2.01 -0.23 31.98
N SER A 266 -0.85 -0.86 31.78
CA SER A 266 0.25 -0.88 32.76
C SER A 266 1.18 0.34 32.71
N GLY A 267 1.07 1.17 31.67
CA GLY A 267 1.85 2.40 31.49
C GLY A 267 1.46 3.07 30.16
N TYR A 268 1.02 4.32 30.23
CA TYR A 268 0.47 5.09 29.10
C TYR A 268 0.72 6.59 29.28
N ALA A 269 0.51 7.38 28.21
CA ALA A 269 0.91 8.80 28.17
C ALA A 269 2.39 8.96 28.60
N GLY A 270 2.69 9.87 29.53
CA GLY A 270 4.06 10.09 30.02
C GLY A 270 4.73 8.88 30.69
N ASP A 271 3.97 7.84 31.04
CA ASP A 271 4.47 6.58 31.62
C ASP A 271 4.48 5.42 30.61
N GLY A 272 4.39 5.71 29.31
CA GLY A 272 4.57 4.72 28.24
C GLY A 272 5.92 4.00 28.34
N ASN A 273 5.97 2.75 27.88
CA ASN A 273 7.23 2.00 27.86
C ASN A 273 7.93 2.25 26.54
N GLY A 274 8.97 3.06 26.55
CA GLY A 274 9.66 3.46 25.33
C GLY A 274 11.11 3.83 25.56
N ASN A 275 11.77 4.21 24.47
CA ASN A 275 13.11 4.77 24.51
C ASN A 275 13.29 5.77 23.36
N SER A 276 14.27 6.65 23.50
CA SER A 276 14.65 7.57 22.43
C SER A 276 16.00 7.19 21.82
N LYS A 277 16.25 7.72 20.62
CA LYS A 277 17.49 7.50 19.90
C LYS A 277 17.82 8.68 19.02
N THR A 278 19.09 9.08 19.03
CA THR A 278 19.61 10.08 18.10
C THR A 278 19.73 9.49 16.69
N LEU A 279 19.18 10.21 15.70
CA LEU A 279 19.22 9.95 14.27
C LEU A 279 19.48 11.28 13.56
N GLU A 280 20.75 11.59 13.28
CA GLU A 280 21.22 12.94 12.90
C GLU A 280 20.64 13.51 11.60
N THR A 281 20.17 12.66 10.69
CA THR A 281 19.73 13.03 9.34
C THR A 281 18.24 12.81 9.13
N CYS A 282 17.45 12.62 10.19
CA CYS A 282 16.02 12.30 10.05
C CYS A 282 15.18 13.43 9.43
N GLU A 283 15.68 14.67 9.46
CA GLU A 283 15.04 15.85 8.87
C GLU A 283 15.47 16.08 7.40
N GLU A 284 16.64 15.57 7.00
CA GLU A 284 17.24 15.78 5.68
C GLU A 284 17.11 14.56 4.74
N GLU A 285 17.16 13.35 5.30
CA GLU A 285 17.24 12.08 4.57
C GLU A 285 16.07 11.17 4.90
N PHE A 286 15.78 10.25 3.97
CA PHE A 286 14.81 9.19 4.22
C PHE A 286 15.46 8.11 5.08
N HIS A 287 14.77 7.73 6.14
CA HIS A 287 15.12 6.61 7.00
C HIS A 287 14.00 5.59 7.03
N THR A 288 14.35 4.33 7.25
CA THR A 288 13.36 3.26 7.46
C THR A 288 13.07 3.16 8.95
N TYR A 289 11.85 3.47 9.37
CA TYR A 289 11.35 3.25 10.71
C TYR A 289 10.68 1.87 10.76
N GLY A 290 11.28 0.95 11.51
CA GLY A 290 10.94 -0.45 11.44
C GLY A 290 10.52 -1.05 12.78
N MET A 291 9.69 -2.08 12.70
CA MET A 291 9.26 -2.87 13.84
C MET A 291 9.21 -4.36 13.49
N ILE A 292 9.75 -5.20 14.36
CA ILE A 292 9.49 -6.64 14.39
C ILE A 292 8.54 -6.91 15.55
N TRP A 293 7.33 -7.35 15.24
CA TRP A 293 6.29 -7.66 16.22
C TRP A 293 5.91 -9.13 16.11
N ASP A 294 6.10 -9.89 17.18
CA ASP A 294 5.65 -11.26 17.30
C ASP A 294 4.91 -11.47 18.63
N LYS A 295 4.51 -12.72 18.92
CA LYS A 295 3.81 -13.07 20.16
C LYS A 295 4.64 -12.84 21.43
N ASP A 296 5.96 -12.71 21.30
CA ASP A 296 6.93 -12.68 22.38
C ASP A 296 7.51 -11.26 22.60
N LYS A 297 7.67 -10.45 21.55
CA LYS A 297 8.25 -9.10 21.64
C LYS A 297 7.75 -8.15 20.56
N ILE A 298 7.94 -6.86 20.84
CA ILE A 298 7.94 -5.77 19.85
C ILE A 298 9.33 -5.14 19.88
N GLN A 299 10.04 -5.14 18.76
CA GLN A 299 11.38 -4.59 18.64
C GLN A 299 11.38 -3.52 17.56
N PHE A 300 11.71 -2.28 17.95
CA PHE A 300 11.79 -1.12 17.07
C PHE A 300 13.22 -0.90 16.61
N TYR A 301 13.40 -0.47 15.36
CA TYR A 301 14.72 -0.22 14.76
C TYR A 301 14.65 0.89 13.71
N THR A 302 15.82 1.40 13.32
CA THR A 302 15.95 2.36 12.21
C THR A 302 16.97 1.90 11.18
N ASP A 303 16.62 1.96 9.91
CA ASP A 303 17.40 1.59 8.72
C ASP A 303 17.78 0.11 8.62
N SER A 304 18.25 -0.50 9.70
CA SER A 304 18.58 -1.91 9.80
C SER A 304 18.04 -2.49 11.11
N GLN A 305 17.59 -3.75 11.08
CA GLN A 305 17.08 -4.46 12.26
C GLN A 305 18.09 -4.58 13.40
N GLU A 306 19.38 -4.48 13.09
CA GLU A 306 20.46 -4.47 14.09
C GLU A 306 20.50 -3.15 14.87
N ASN A 307 19.97 -2.07 14.31
CA ASN A 307 20.04 -0.73 14.83
C ASN A 307 18.83 -0.42 15.72
N VAL A 308 18.71 -1.19 16.81
CA VAL A 308 17.56 -1.20 17.72
C VAL A 308 17.39 0.14 18.46
N THR A 309 16.17 0.66 18.47
CA THR A 309 15.76 1.82 19.27
C THR A 309 15.20 1.38 20.62
N HIS A 310 14.28 0.42 20.60
CA HIS A 310 13.60 -0.08 21.79
C HIS A 310 13.16 -1.55 21.62
N THR A 311 12.98 -2.27 22.72
CA THR A 311 12.40 -3.61 22.72
C THR A 311 11.47 -3.79 23.91
N TYR A 312 10.20 -4.04 23.62
CA TYR A 312 9.18 -4.35 24.60
C TYR A 312 8.91 -5.86 24.64
N SER A 313 9.26 -6.50 25.77
CA SER A 313 9.13 -7.95 25.95
C SER A 313 8.89 -8.29 27.42
N PRO A 314 7.71 -8.02 27.99
CA PRO A 314 7.40 -8.37 29.36
C PRO A 314 7.46 -9.89 29.54
N ALA A 315 8.10 -10.34 30.63
CA ALA A 315 8.29 -11.75 30.94
C ALA A 315 6.97 -12.50 31.16
N ASN A 316 5.98 -11.84 31.79
CA ASN A 316 4.62 -12.34 31.97
C ASN A 316 3.65 -11.45 31.21
N LYS A 317 3.05 -11.99 30.14
CA LYS A 317 2.09 -11.29 29.28
C LYS A 317 0.67 -11.44 29.83
N THR A 318 -0.01 -10.31 30.00
CA THR A 318 -1.38 -10.17 30.50
C THR A 318 -2.13 -9.16 29.65
N ALA A 319 -3.45 -9.08 29.77
CA ALA A 319 -4.22 -8.04 29.08
C ALA A 319 -3.79 -6.60 29.45
N ASN A 320 -3.17 -6.39 30.61
CA ASN A 320 -2.76 -5.06 31.08
C ASN A 320 -1.42 -4.59 30.50
N ASN A 321 -0.53 -5.51 30.11
CA ASN A 321 0.82 -5.19 29.63
C ASN A 321 1.14 -5.83 28.28
N TRP A 322 0.18 -6.53 27.67
CA TRP A 322 0.34 -7.11 26.34
C TRP A 322 -1.02 -7.16 25.62
N PRO A 323 -1.63 -6.00 25.29
CA PRO A 323 -2.79 -5.94 24.39
C PRO A 323 -2.42 -6.24 22.93
N PHE A 324 -1.14 -6.49 22.64
CA PHE A 324 -0.55 -6.68 21.30
C PHE A 324 -0.67 -8.10 20.77
N ASN A 325 -1.80 -8.77 21.03
CA ASN A 325 -2.14 -10.09 20.50
C ASN A 325 -3.42 -10.05 19.64
N LYS A 326 -3.75 -8.88 19.11
CA LYS A 326 -4.94 -8.56 18.31
C LYS A 326 -4.56 -7.63 17.15
N PRO A 327 -5.41 -7.50 16.12
CA PRO A 327 -5.12 -6.63 14.99
C PRO A 327 -4.92 -5.17 15.40
N HIS A 328 -3.95 -4.50 14.78
CA HIS A 328 -3.69 -3.07 14.90
C HIS A 328 -3.76 -2.43 13.50
N PHE A 329 -4.23 -1.19 13.43
CA PHE A 329 -4.25 -0.37 12.21
C PHE A 329 -3.20 0.73 12.29
N PHE A 330 -2.69 1.17 11.14
CA PHE A 330 -1.70 2.25 11.05
C PHE A 330 -2.35 3.63 11.13
N ILE A 331 -1.58 4.57 11.65
CA ILE A 331 -1.88 6.00 11.72
C ILE A 331 -0.63 6.76 11.27
N LEU A 332 -0.81 7.66 10.30
CA LEU A 332 0.21 8.62 9.86
C LEU A 332 -0.33 10.03 10.09
N ASN A 333 0.41 10.88 10.80
CA ASN A 333 0.01 12.27 11.00
C ASN A 333 1.19 13.20 11.27
N ILE A 334 0.92 14.51 11.18
CA ILE A 334 1.76 15.55 11.79
C ILE A 334 0.89 16.43 12.66
N ALA A 335 1.06 16.35 13.98
CA ALA A 335 0.45 17.25 14.94
C ALA A 335 1.24 18.57 15.04
N VAL A 336 0.59 19.62 15.57
CA VAL A 336 1.21 20.91 15.89
C VAL A 336 0.87 21.30 17.32
N GLY A 337 1.89 21.57 18.12
CA GLY A 337 1.74 21.90 19.52
C GLY A 337 1.41 20.67 20.37
N GLY A 338 0.38 20.78 21.19
CA GLY A 338 0.07 19.76 22.19
C GLY A 338 0.95 19.84 23.44
N THR A 339 0.64 19.01 24.42
CA THR A 339 1.33 18.99 25.72
C THR A 339 2.80 18.59 25.61
N TRP A 340 3.17 17.85 24.56
CA TRP A 340 4.55 17.44 24.29
C TRP A 340 5.15 18.18 23.10
N GLY A 341 4.61 18.04 21.88
CA GLY A 341 5.15 18.74 20.69
C GLY A 341 5.25 20.27 20.83
N GLY A 342 4.41 20.89 21.66
CA GLY A 342 4.40 22.32 21.97
C GLY A 342 5.14 22.71 23.24
N LEU A 343 5.89 21.80 23.88
CA LEU A 343 6.53 22.01 25.18
C LEU A 343 7.47 23.22 25.20
N GLN A 344 8.19 23.46 24.09
CA GLN A 344 9.07 24.63 23.89
C GLN A 344 8.41 25.73 23.03
N GLY A 345 7.07 25.70 22.90
CA GLY A 345 6.31 26.59 22.06
C GLY A 345 6.22 26.12 20.60
N ILE A 346 5.77 27.03 19.74
CA ILE A 346 5.65 26.81 18.29
C ILE A 346 6.30 27.99 17.57
N ASP A 347 7.20 27.73 16.63
CA ASP A 347 7.75 28.75 15.74
C ASP A 347 6.88 28.87 14.48
N ASN A 348 6.18 29.99 14.31
CA ASN A 348 5.29 30.20 13.15
C ASN A 348 6.05 30.45 11.84
N SER A 349 7.36 30.65 11.88
CA SER A 349 8.19 30.95 10.70
C SER A 349 8.61 29.70 9.93
N ILE A 350 8.53 28.51 10.55
CA ILE A 350 8.92 27.24 9.93
C ILE A 350 7.91 26.73 8.90
N PHE A 351 6.65 27.17 8.97
CA PHE A 351 5.58 26.62 8.14
C PHE A 351 5.58 27.20 6.72
N PRO A 352 5.30 26.40 5.68
CA PRO A 352 4.84 25.00 5.75
C PRO A 352 5.95 23.99 6.06
N GLN A 353 5.56 22.85 6.64
CA GLN A 353 6.44 21.72 6.95
C GLN A 353 5.84 20.41 6.43
N THR A 354 6.68 19.46 6.03
CA THR A 354 6.24 18.22 5.38
C THR A 354 6.86 16.98 5.99
N MET A 355 6.05 15.92 6.13
CA MET A 355 6.54 14.55 6.27
C MET A 355 6.37 13.88 4.91
N GLU A 356 7.45 13.29 4.40
CA GLU A 356 7.44 12.56 3.14
C GLU A 356 7.54 11.07 3.45
N VAL A 357 6.64 10.25 2.92
CA VAL A 357 6.62 8.79 3.11
C VAL A 357 6.74 8.13 1.73
N ASP A 358 7.80 7.36 1.57
CA ASP A 358 8.14 6.64 0.34
C ASP A 358 7.34 5.35 0.23
N TYR A 359 7.31 4.56 1.30
CA TYR A 359 6.48 3.36 1.36
C TYR A 359 6.07 3.01 2.79
N LEU A 360 5.03 2.19 2.88
CA LEU A 360 4.66 1.41 4.06
C LEU A 360 4.56 -0.06 3.64
N ARG A 361 5.34 -0.95 4.26
CA ARG A 361 5.37 -2.39 3.94
C ARG A 361 5.15 -3.25 5.18
N VAL A 362 4.38 -4.33 5.01
CA VAL A 362 4.10 -5.33 6.05
C VAL A 362 4.45 -6.72 5.54
N TYR A 363 5.26 -7.43 6.32
CA TYR A 363 5.74 -8.77 6.03
C TYR A 363 5.31 -9.76 7.13
N GLN A 364 4.94 -10.98 6.78
CA GLN A 364 4.51 -12.04 7.73
C GLN A 364 4.99 -13.44 7.37
#